data_AF-A0A5K1H5Q2-F1
#
_entry.id   AF-A0A5K1H5Q2-F1
#
_cell.length_a   1.000
_cell.length_b   1.000
_cell.length_c   1.000
_cell.angle_alpha   90.00
_cell.angle_beta   90.00
_cell.angle_gamma   90.00
#
_symmetry.space_group_name_H-M   'P 1'
#
loop_
_entity.id
_entity.type
_entity.pdbx_description
1 polymer ?
#
loop_
_entity_poly.entity_id
_entity_poly.type
_entity_poly.pdbx_seq_one_letter_code
_entity_poly.pdbx_strand_id
1 'polypeptide(L)' 'PICRTVADAVYVLEEIVGYDARDKEATEKAAKFIPVGGYRQFLRNDGLRGKRLGIVPQPFFNFSDQPSVAKIFEDHLHTM' A
#
# COMPACT_ATOMS: atom_id res chain seq x y z
N PRO A 1 -2.59 8.65 2.97
CA PRO A 1 -2.18 9.96 2.41
C PRO A 1 -2.22 9.89 0.88
N ILE A 2 -2.62 10.97 0.20
CA ILE A 2 -2.63 11.03 -1.27
C ILE A 2 -1.48 11.93 -1.71
N CYS A 3 -0.49 11.35 -2.38
CA CYS A 3 0.75 12.04 -2.79
C CYS A 3 1.13 11.64 -4.23
N ARG A 4 2.08 12.37 -4.82
CA ARG A 4 2.55 12.10 -6.20
C ARG A 4 3.46 10.86 -6.30
N THR A 5 4.17 10.52 -5.22
CA THR A 5 5.04 9.34 -5.18
C THR A 5 4.72 8.46 -3.97
N VAL A 6 5.06 7.18 -4.06
CA VAL A 6 4.94 6.24 -2.93
C VAL A 6 5.85 6.67 -1.77
N ALA A 7 7.03 7.20 -2.07
CA ALA A 7 7.95 7.73 -1.06
C ALA A 7 7.29 8.85 -0.26
N ASP A 8 6.74 9.87 -0.93
CA ASP A 8 6.03 10.97 -0.25
C ASP A 8 4.86 10.46 0.61
N ALA A 9 4.10 9.49 0.11
CA ALA A 9 2.99 8.90 0.87
C ALA A 9 3.47 8.23 2.16
N VAL A 10 4.61 7.52 2.12
CA VAL A 10 5.22 6.92 3.31
C VAL A 10 5.79 7.99 4.24
N TYR A 11 6.44 9.03 3.73
CA TYR A 11 6.92 10.15 4.55
C TYR A 11 5.77 10.79 5.32
N VAL A 12 4.65 11.09 4.65
CA VAL A 12 3.46 11.66 5.30
C VAL A 12 2.83 10.67 6.27
N LEU A 13 2.74 9.38 5.92
CA LEU A 13 2.20 8.36 6.83
C LEU A 13 2.98 8.30 8.13
N GLU A 14 4.32 8.39 8.06
CA GLU A 14 5.21 8.38 9.22
C GLU A 14 4.93 9.53 10.20
N GLU A 15 4.58 10.72 9.67
CA GLU A 15 4.31 11.90 10.50
C GLU A 15 2.92 11.88 11.15
N ILE A 16 1.92 11.27 10.48
CA ILE A 16 0.54 11.30 10.95
C ILE A 16 0.13 10.06 11.76
N VAL A 17 0.92 8.99 11.70
CA VAL A 17 0.63 7.74 12.41
C VAL A 17 1.07 7.83 13.87
N GLY A 18 0.23 7.36 14.79
CA GLY A 18 0.57 7.35 16.21
C GLY A 18 -0.66 7.32 17.11
N TYR A 19 -0.40 7.34 18.41
CA TYR A 19 -1.43 7.46 19.43
C TYR A 19 -2.00 8.89 19.45
N ASP A 20 -3.32 9.03 19.46
CA ASP A 20 -4.01 10.30 19.74
C ASP A 20 -4.87 10.11 21.00
N ALA A 21 -4.62 10.91 22.05
CA ALA A 21 -5.37 10.85 23.30
C ALA A 21 -6.88 11.13 23.10
N ARG A 22 -7.25 11.89 22.06
CA ARG A 22 -8.65 12.18 21.70
C ARG A 22 -9.31 11.03 20.96
N ASP A 23 -8.54 10.12 20.40
CA ASP A 23 -8.98 8.90 19.74
C ASP A 23 -8.24 7.67 20.29
N LYS A 24 -8.15 7.61 21.63
CA LYS A 24 -7.34 6.60 22.32
C LYS A 24 -7.80 5.18 22.02
N GLU A 25 -9.11 4.95 21.92
CA GLU A 25 -9.64 3.60 21.76
C GLU A 25 -9.21 2.96 20.44
N ALA A 26 -9.25 3.74 19.34
CA ALA A 26 -8.84 3.24 18.02
C ALA A 26 -7.32 3.21 17.90
N THR A 27 -6.63 4.29 18.28
CA THR A 27 -5.19 4.44 18.05
C THR A 27 -4.34 3.54 18.95
N GLU A 28 -4.77 3.25 20.18
CA GLU A 28 -4.09 2.29 21.06
C GLU A 28 -4.17 0.86 20.52
N LYS A 29 -5.35 0.43 20.05
CA LYS A 29 -5.52 -0.88 19.38
C LYS A 29 -4.70 -0.98 18.09
N ALA A 30 -4.54 0.14 17.38
CA ALA A 30 -3.79 0.20 16.13
C ALA A 30 -2.27 0.23 16.32
N ALA A 31 -1.77 0.69 17.47
CA ALA A 31 -0.34 0.87 17.74
C ALA A 31 0.49 -0.41 17.49
N LYS A 32 -0.09 -1.59 17.76
CA LYS A 32 0.55 -2.89 17.49
C LYS A 32 0.89 -3.16 16.02
N PHE A 33 0.26 -2.44 15.10
CA PHE A 33 0.51 -2.53 13.66
C PHE A 33 1.53 -1.50 13.16
N ILE A 34 1.97 -0.59 14.03
CA ILE A 34 3.04 0.36 13.70
C ILE A 34 4.37 -0.38 13.82
N PRO A 35 5.14 -0.51 12.74
CA PRO A 35 6.41 -1.22 12.74
C PRO A 35 7.44 -0.49 13.61
N VAL A 36 8.20 -1.25 14.40
CA VAL A 36 9.38 -0.74 15.11
C VAL A 36 10.38 -0.26 14.05
N GLY A 37 10.76 1.01 14.09
CA GLY A 37 11.61 1.65 13.08
C GLY A 37 10.87 2.34 11.93
N GLY A 38 9.53 2.44 11.99
CA GLY A 38 8.73 3.25 11.06
C GLY A 38 8.43 2.56 9.73
N TYR A 39 7.66 3.20 8.85
CA TYR A 39 7.28 2.65 7.56
C TYR A 39 8.34 2.90 6.48
N ARG A 40 9.14 3.97 6.62
CA ARG A 40 10.24 4.34 5.72
C ARG A 40 11.24 3.20 5.51
N GLN A 41 11.47 2.35 6.51
CA GLN A 41 12.38 1.20 6.42
C GLN A 41 12.02 0.20 5.30
N PHE A 42 10.76 0.20 4.84
CA PHE A 42 10.28 -0.71 3.81
C PHE A 42 10.35 -0.13 2.39
N LEU A 43 10.73 1.14 2.22
CA LEU A 43 10.98 1.73 0.90
C LEU A 43 12.25 1.16 0.29
N ARG A 44 12.10 0.10 -0.52
CA ARG A 44 13.21 -0.62 -1.16
C ARG A 44 12.91 -0.85 -2.64
N ASN A 45 13.85 -0.45 -3.51
CA ASN A 45 13.70 -0.59 -4.97
C ASN A 45 13.47 -2.04 -5.41
N ASP A 46 14.09 -3.00 -4.72
CA ASP A 46 14.03 -4.44 -5.01
C ASP A 46 13.12 -5.21 -4.04
N GLY A 47 12.27 -4.51 -3.27
CA GLY A 47 11.47 -5.08 -2.19
C GLY A 47 10.49 -6.19 -2.62
N LEU A 48 10.07 -6.19 -3.89
CA LEU A 48 9.16 -7.18 -4.47
C LEU A 48 9.85 -8.47 -4.92
N ARG A 49 11.19 -8.50 -5.02
CA ARG A 49 11.91 -9.68 -5.52
C ARG A 49 11.58 -10.92 -4.68
N GLY A 50 11.08 -11.96 -5.35
CA GLY A 50 10.68 -13.24 -4.72
C GLY A 50 9.38 -13.20 -3.91
N LYS A 51 8.60 -12.11 -3.97
CA LYS A 51 7.26 -12.04 -3.35
C LYS A 51 6.22 -12.64 -4.29
N ARG A 52 5.20 -13.27 -3.71
CA ARG A 52 4.04 -13.78 -4.44
C ARG A 52 2.93 -12.75 -4.39
N LEU A 53 2.49 -12.26 -5.54
CA LEU A 53 1.38 -11.31 -5.66
C LEU A 53 0.09 -12.08 -5.98
N GLY A 54 -0.96 -11.86 -5.18
CA GLY A 54 -2.28 -12.45 -5.41
C GLY A 54 -3.16 -11.48 -6.18
N ILE A 55 -3.74 -11.93 -7.29
CA ILE A 55 -4.72 -11.16 -8.07
C ILE A 55 -6.09 -11.71 -7.72
N VAL A 56 -7.00 -10.85 -7.25
CA VAL A 56 -8.35 -11.23 -6.84
C VAL A 56 -9.30 -10.99 -8.02
N PRO A 57 -9.79 -12.03 -8.70
CA PRO A 57 -10.51 -11.84 -9.96
C PRO A 57 -11.87 -11.16 -9.78
N GLN A 58 -12.63 -11.58 -8.77
CA GLN A 58 -13.95 -11.03 -8.45
C GLN A 58 -13.95 -10.49 -7.01
N PRO A 59 -14.50 -9.29 -6.76
CA PRO A 59 -15.10 -8.34 -7.70
C PRO A 59 -14.09 -7.39 -8.38
N PHE A 60 -12.80 -7.46 -8.03
CA PHE A 60 -11.85 -6.36 -8.29
C PHE A 60 -11.13 -6.40 -9.65
N PHE A 61 -11.13 -7.54 -10.34
CA PHE A 61 -10.51 -7.71 -11.65
C PHE A 61 -11.54 -7.96 -12.76
N ASN A 62 -12.72 -7.33 -12.64
CA ASN A 62 -13.73 -7.39 -13.69
C ASN A 62 -13.68 -6.13 -14.55
N PHE A 63 -12.87 -6.17 -15.60
CA PHE A 63 -12.76 -5.09 -16.59
C PHE A 63 -13.54 -5.40 -17.87
N SER A 64 -14.64 -6.16 -17.77
CA SER A 64 -15.48 -6.54 -18.92
C SER A 64 -15.89 -5.34 -19.77
N ASP A 65 -16.13 -4.19 -19.13
CA ASP A 65 -16.54 -2.96 -19.81
C ASP A 65 -15.35 -2.08 -20.23
N GLN A 66 -14.11 -2.43 -19.84
CA GLN A 66 -12.89 -1.64 -20.08
C GLN A 66 -11.68 -2.52 -20.46
N PRO A 67 -11.65 -3.11 -21.66
CA PRO A 67 -10.58 -4.03 -22.08
C PRO A 67 -9.18 -3.41 -22.11
N SER A 68 -9.09 -2.10 -22.40
CA SER A 68 -7.81 -1.36 -22.38
C SER A 68 -7.21 -1.29 -20.98
N VAL A 69 -8.04 -1.11 -19.95
CA VAL A 69 -7.60 -1.09 -18.54
C VAL A 69 -7.14 -2.48 -18.12
N ALA A 70 -7.87 -3.52 -18.53
CA ALA A 70 -7.49 -4.91 -18.28
C ALA A 70 -6.07 -5.19 -18.80
N LYS A 71 -5.82 -4.81 -20.05
CA LYS A 71 -4.53 -5.00 -20.71
C LYS A 71 -3.40 -4.22 -20.05
N ILE A 72 -3.62 -2.94 -19.73
CA ILE A 72 -2.60 -2.12 -19.04
C ILE A 72 -2.20 -2.75 -17.70
N PHE A 73 -3.18 -3.25 -16.95
CA PHE A 73 -2.90 -3.92 -15.69
C PHE A 73 -2.10 -5.20 -15.89
N GLU A 74 -2.51 -6.05 -16.83
CA GLU A 74 -1.80 -7.29 -17.17
C GLU A 74 -0.36 -7.02 -17.61
N ASP A 75 -0.16 -6.08 -18.54
CA ASP A 75 1.16 -5.65 -19.01
C ASP A 75 2.02 -5.16 -17.84
N HIS A 76 1.45 -4.40 -16.89
CA HIS A 76 2.18 -3.93 -15.72
C HIS A 76 2.60 -5.07 -14.78
N LEU A 77 1.76 -6.10 -14.59
CA LEU A 77 2.11 -7.28 -13.79
C LEU A 77 3.36 -8.00 -14.32
N HIS A 78 3.55 -8.02 -15.63
CA HIS A 78 4.72 -8.64 -16.26
C HIS A 78 6.03 -7.84 -16.05
N THR A 79 5.95 -6.58 -15.61
CA THR A 79 7.13 -5.73 -15.33
C THR A 79 7.61 -5.81 -13.88
N MET A 80 6.88 -6.49 -13.00
CA MET A 80 7.16 -6.55 -11.55
C MET A 80 8.18 -7.62 -11.13
#